data_AF-F6X6Q2-F1
#
_entry.id   AF-F6X6Q2-F1
#
_cell.length_a   1.000
_cell.length_b   1.000
_cell.length_c   1.000
_cell.angle_alpha   90.00
_cell.angle_beta   90.00
_cell.angle_gamma   90.00
#
_symmetry.space_group_name_H-M   'P 1'
#
loop_
_entity.id
_entity.type
_entity.pdbx_description
1 polymer ?
#
loop_
_entity_poly.entity_id
_entity_poly.type
_entity_poly.pdbx_seq_one_letter_code
_entity_poly.pdbx_strand_id
1 'polypeptide(L)'
;MNISILAAKLRVPNGFSTLLECFATEVMREQPLDIVTFASRYFNQLLTERESSDKSVIYPSGEIKERIDGDSYFGTAHKKYRRTDAEIFSQNKYEDAAIKIQTSYKQYKHERKVKQIKAKQSVAATKIQSRYRGYKTRKHYKIRLTDKQNLDVAATKIQSRYRGYAARKKVNTKVEYGKVEVEAASVIQSRYRKHRKQTDTKTNAAIKIQSVYRGYKVRNDRKERWLLYKFADS
;
A
#
# COMPACT_ATOMS: atom_id res chain seq x y z
N MET A 1 13.59 38.81 -54.54
CA MET A 1 13.25 38.44 -55.93
C MET A 1 12.51 37.12 -55.90
N ASN A 2 11.23 37.12 -56.24
CA ASN A 2 10.41 35.91 -56.32
C ASN A 2 10.74 35.20 -57.64
N ILE A 3 11.34 34.01 -57.59
CA ILE A 3 11.50 33.16 -58.76
C ILE A 3 10.21 32.34 -58.87
N SER A 4 9.32 32.77 -59.75
CA SER A 4 8.15 32.00 -60.17
C SER A 4 8.61 30.71 -60.85
N ILE A 5 8.48 29.58 -60.15
CA ILE A 5 8.62 28.26 -60.75
C ILE A 5 7.40 28.04 -61.63
N LEU A 6 7.49 28.46 -62.90
CA LEU A 6 6.56 28.07 -63.95
C LEU A 6 6.42 26.54 -63.92
N ALA A 7 5.19 26.04 -63.82
CA ALA A 7 4.89 24.62 -63.89
C ALA A 7 5.42 24.04 -65.22
N ALA A 8 6.60 23.43 -65.18
CA ALA A 8 7.15 22.73 -66.32
C ALA A 8 6.21 21.57 -66.66
N LYS A 9 5.51 21.68 -67.78
CA LYS A 9 4.64 20.62 -68.31
C LYS A 9 5.54 19.43 -68.64
N LEU A 10 5.61 18.46 -67.73
CA LEU A 10 6.39 17.23 -67.91
C LEU A 10 5.95 16.57 -69.22
N ARG A 11 6.83 16.55 -70.22
CA ARG A 11 6.56 15.95 -71.53
C ARG A 11 7.26 14.60 -71.59
N VAL A 12 6.48 13.56 -71.82
CA VAL A 12 7.01 12.20 -72.02
C VAL A 12 7.92 12.22 -73.26
N PRO A 13 9.14 11.65 -73.18
CA PRO A 13 10.05 11.57 -74.33
C PRO A 13 9.39 10.85 -75.52
N ASN A 14 9.63 11.37 -76.71
CA ASN A 14 9.12 10.76 -77.94
C ASN A 14 9.65 9.32 -78.06
N GLY A 15 8.76 8.37 -78.39
CA GLY A 15 9.09 6.94 -78.50
C GLY A 15 8.98 6.14 -77.21
N PHE A 16 8.83 6.77 -76.04
CA PHE A 16 8.68 6.05 -74.77
C PHE A 16 7.38 5.23 -74.69
N SER A 17 6.28 5.77 -75.24
CA SER A 17 5.01 5.05 -75.32
C SER A 17 5.14 3.77 -76.15
N THR A 18 5.81 3.86 -77.30
CA THR A 18 6.04 2.72 -78.20
C THR A 18 6.92 1.66 -77.56
N LEU A 19 7.97 2.09 -76.83
CA LEU A 19 8.85 1.19 -76.08
C LEU A 19 8.07 0.40 -75.01
N LEU A 20 7.18 1.08 -74.26
CA LEU A 20 6.35 0.42 -73.26
C LEU A 20 5.28 -0.48 -73.87
N GLU A 21 4.73 -0.11 -75.04
CA GLU A 21 3.79 -0.96 -75.77
C GLU A 21 4.48 -2.23 -76.25
N CYS A 22 5.68 -2.14 -76.81
CA CYS A 22 6.49 -3.29 -77.20
C CYS A 22 6.86 -4.17 -76.00
N PHE A 23 7.23 -3.54 -74.87
CA PHE A 23 7.47 -4.27 -73.63
C PHE A 23 6.22 -5.00 -73.15
N ALA A 24 5.06 -4.34 -73.15
CA ALA A 24 3.80 -4.93 -72.73
C ALA A 24 3.37 -6.09 -73.64
N THR A 25 3.56 -5.97 -74.96
CA THR A 25 3.29 -7.06 -75.90
C THR A 25 4.21 -8.25 -75.67
N GLU A 26 5.49 -8.01 -75.39
CA GLU A 26 6.44 -9.09 -75.05
C GLU A 26 6.12 -9.74 -73.71
N VAL A 27 5.68 -8.98 -72.69
CA VAL A 27 5.17 -9.55 -71.43
C VAL A 27 3.93 -10.41 -71.68
N MET A 28 3.00 -9.94 -72.52
CA MET A 28 1.79 -10.69 -72.85
C MET A 28 2.08 -11.95 -73.66
N ARG A 29 3.10 -11.91 -74.52
CA ARG A 29 3.57 -13.04 -75.32
C ARG A 29 4.27 -14.09 -74.45
N GLU A 30 5.15 -13.66 -73.56
CA GLU A 30 6.04 -14.52 -72.79
C GLU A 30 5.47 -14.97 -71.44
N GLN A 31 4.47 -14.26 -70.90
CA GLN A 31 3.84 -14.53 -69.59
C GLN A 31 4.86 -14.87 -68.47
N PRO A 32 5.86 -14.00 -68.22
CA PRO A 32 6.89 -14.27 -67.23
C PRO A 32 6.34 -14.26 -65.79
N LEU A 33 6.85 -15.16 -64.94
CA LEU A 33 6.48 -15.24 -63.51
C LEU A 33 6.97 -14.04 -62.68
N ASP A 34 8.10 -13.43 -63.07
CA ASP A 34 8.65 -12.22 -62.45
C ASP A 34 8.83 -11.12 -63.52
N ILE A 35 7.84 -10.24 -63.57
CA ILE A 35 7.76 -9.13 -64.53
C ILE A 35 8.89 -8.12 -64.33
N VAL A 36 9.35 -7.91 -63.09
CA VAL A 36 10.36 -6.88 -62.77
C VAL A 36 11.73 -7.33 -63.27
N THR A 37 12.09 -8.59 -62.98
CA THR A 37 13.33 -9.17 -63.49
C THR A 37 13.30 -9.24 -65.02
N PHE A 38 12.17 -9.62 -65.62
CA PHE A 38 11.98 -9.60 -67.07
C PHE A 38 12.16 -8.21 -67.68
N ALA A 39 11.56 -7.18 -67.09
CA ALA A 39 11.70 -5.78 -67.52
C ALA A 39 13.15 -5.31 -67.53
N SER A 40 13.89 -5.57 -66.44
CA SER A 40 15.29 -5.15 -66.33
C SER A 40 16.15 -5.75 -67.45
N ARG A 41 15.91 -7.02 -67.78
CA ARG A 41 16.64 -7.74 -68.84
C ARG A 41 16.25 -7.24 -70.22
N TYR A 42 14.96 -7.08 -70.48
CA TYR A 42 14.43 -6.56 -71.75
C TYR A 42 15.04 -5.20 -72.11
N PHE A 43 15.02 -4.25 -71.17
CA PHE A 43 15.58 -2.92 -71.42
C PHE A 43 17.11 -2.93 -71.52
N ASN A 44 17.81 -3.74 -70.72
CA ASN A 44 19.27 -3.85 -70.82
C ASN A 44 19.73 -4.40 -72.17
N GLN A 45 18.99 -5.34 -72.76
CA GLN A 45 19.29 -5.84 -74.10
C GLN A 45 19.06 -4.77 -75.18
N LEU A 46 17.93 -4.04 -75.12
CA LEU A 46 17.66 -2.93 -76.03
C LEU A 46 18.72 -1.81 -75.92
N LEU A 47 19.24 -1.56 -74.72
CA LEU A 47 20.34 -0.62 -74.50
C LEU A 47 21.64 -1.13 -75.13
N THR A 48 21.94 -2.43 -74.98
CA THR A 48 23.14 -3.05 -75.56
C THR A 48 23.10 -3.02 -77.09
N GLU A 49 21.94 -3.32 -77.69
CA GLU A 49 21.74 -3.24 -79.14
C GLU A 49 21.93 -1.81 -79.64
N ARG A 50 21.36 -0.83 -78.93
CA ARG A 50 21.53 0.60 -79.23
C ARG A 50 22.98 1.05 -79.14
N GLU A 51 23.73 0.58 -78.15
CA GLU A 51 25.16 0.91 -77.98
C GLU A 51 26.04 0.23 -79.02
N SER A 52 25.65 -0.94 -79.52
CA SER A 52 26.37 -1.68 -80.56
C SER A 52 26.12 -1.16 -81.99
N SER A 53 24.99 -0.49 -82.23
CA SER A 53 24.67 0.14 -83.51
C SER A 53 24.89 1.65 -83.42
N ASP A 54 25.89 2.20 -84.11
CA ASP A 54 26.16 3.66 -84.18
C ASP A 54 25.12 4.41 -85.05
N LYS A 55 23.84 4.26 -84.70
CA LYS A 55 22.71 4.99 -85.29
C LYS A 55 21.79 5.43 -84.16
N SER A 56 21.57 6.74 -84.06
CA SER A 56 20.52 7.35 -83.23
C SER A 56 19.14 7.09 -83.85
N VAL A 57 18.71 5.81 -83.87
CA VAL A 57 17.41 5.45 -84.43
C VAL A 57 16.31 5.84 -83.43
N ILE A 58 15.78 7.06 -83.58
CA ILE A 58 14.44 7.39 -83.12
C ILE A 58 13.51 6.67 -84.09
N TYR A 59 13.04 5.48 -83.72
CA TYR A 59 12.11 4.72 -84.55
C TYR A 59 10.79 5.49 -84.68
N PRO A 60 10.38 5.93 -85.89
CA PRO A 60 9.05 6.45 -86.11
C PRO A 60 8.06 5.30 -85.94
N SER A 61 6.95 5.55 -85.24
CA SER A 61 5.95 4.57 -84.79
C SER A 61 5.32 3.67 -85.88
N GLY A 62 5.65 3.85 -87.15
CA GLY A 62 5.08 3.12 -88.29
C GLY A 62 5.86 1.87 -88.75
N GLU A 63 7.18 1.82 -88.57
CA GLU A 63 8.01 0.74 -89.16
C GLU A 63 8.24 -0.46 -88.22
N ILE A 64 7.86 -0.34 -86.94
CA ILE A 64 8.07 -1.41 -85.95
C ILE A 64 7.10 -2.58 -86.16
N LYS A 65 5.88 -2.32 -86.63
CA LYS A 65 4.86 -3.37 -86.80
C LYS A 65 5.26 -4.42 -87.86
N GLU A 66 5.79 -3.99 -88.99
CA GLU A 66 6.11 -4.91 -90.10
C GLU A 66 7.32 -5.82 -89.84
N ARG A 67 8.17 -5.49 -88.86
CA ARG A 67 9.36 -6.29 -88.54
C ARG A 67 9.15 -7.24 -87.34
N ILE A 68 8.14 -7.00 -86.51
CA ILE A 68 7.82 -7.80 -85.32
C ILE A 68 7.00 -9.05 -85.66
N ASP A 69 6.22 -9.03 -86.75
CA ASP A 69 5.35 -10.15 -87.14
C ASP A 69 6.10 -11.28 -87.87
N GLY A 70 7.34 -11.06 -88.31
CA GLY A 70 8.05 -11.94 -89.24
C GLY A 70 8.99 -12.99 -88.65
N ASP A 71 9.57 -12.76 -87.47
CA ASP A 71 10.45 -13.74 -86.82
C ASP A 71 10.54 -13.43 -85.32
N SER A 72 10.46 -14.47 -84.49
CA SER A 72 10.56 -14.34 -83.03
C SER A 72 11.93 -13.75 -82.66
N TYR A 73 11.99 -12.44 -82.39
CA TYR A 73 13.21 -11.71 -82.00
C TYR A 73 13.93 -12.34 -80.79
N PHE A 74 13.23 -13.17 -80.00
CA PHE A 74 13.75 -13.90 -78.84
C PHE A 74 13.79 -15.44 -78.97
N GLY A 75 13.72 -16.00 -80.18
CA GLY A 75 13.54 -17.45 -80.40
C GLY A 75 14.64 -18.38 -79.85
N THR A 76 15.88 -17.90 -79.71
CA THR A 76 17.03 -18.67 -79.17
C THR A 76 17.38 -18.33 -77.73
N ALA A 77 16.98 -17.16 -77.25
CA ALA A 77 17.11 -16.73 -75.86
C ALA A 77 16.32 -17.65 -74.91
N HIS A 78 15.09 -18.01 -75.30
CA HIS A 78 14.12 -18.77 -74.49
C HIS A 78 14.67 -20.05 -73.83
N LYS A 79 15.49 -20.81 -74.58
CA LYS A 79 16.01 -22.11 -74.12
C LYS A 79 17.14 -22.00 -73.10
N LYS A 80 17.80 -20.83 -73.00
CA LYS A 80 18.89 -20.55 -72.06
C LYS A 80 18.36 -20.00 -70.73
N TYR A 81 17.27 -19.22 -70.74
CA TYR A 81 16.70 -18.58 -69.55
C TYR A 81 15.76 -19.48 -68.73
N ARG A 82 15.01 -20.39 -69.38
CA ARG A 82 14.20 -21.38 -68.65
C ARG A 82 15.04 -22.28 -67.72
N ARG A 83 16.33 -22.47 -68.04
CA ARG A 83 17.30 -23.18 -67.18
C ARG A 83 17.71 -22.37 -65.94
N THR A 84 17.90 -21.05 -66.08
CA THR A 84 18.30 -20.18 -64.95
C THR A 84 17.19 -20.00 -63.93
N ASP A 85 15.92 -20.00 -64.36
CA ASP A 85 14.78 -19.80 -63.46
C ASP A 85 14.54 -21.03 -62.55
N ALA A 86 14.83 -22.24 -63.05
CA ALA A 86 14.80 -23.47 -62.25
C ALA A 86 15.92 -23.51 -61.20
N GLU A 87 17.12 -23.01 -61.53
CA GLU A 87 18.25 -22.89 -60.61
C GLU A 87 18.00 -21.81 -59.53
N ILE A 88 17.40 -20.68 -59.90
CA ILE A 88 16.98 -19.60 -58.97
C ILE A 88 15.86 -20.10 -58.03
N PHE A 89 14.90 -20.88 -58.54
CA PHE A 89 13.84 -21.48 -57.73
C PHE A 89 14.37 -22.58 -56.78
N SER A 90 15.40 -23.32 -57.21
CA SER A 90 16.13 -24.27 -56.37
C SER A 90 16.93 -23.57 -55.26
N GLN A 91 17.65 -22.49 -55.57
CA GLN A 91 18.35 -21.66 -54.57
C GLN A 91 17.41 -21.05 -53.53
N ASN A 92 16.26 -20.50 -53.96
CA ASN A 92 15.23 -19.96 -53.05
C ASN A 92 14.74 -20.98 -52.01
N LYS A 93 14.65 -22.28 -52.35
CA LYS A 93 14.24 -23.31 -51.39
C LYS A 93 15.25 -23.52 -50.25
N TYR A 94 16.54 -23.46 -50.56
CA TYR A 94 17.59 -23.60 -49.54
C TYR A 94 17.67 -22.36 -48.65
N GLU A 95 17.48 -21.16 -49.22
CA GLU A 95 17.41 -19.91 -48.47
C GLU A 95 16.18 -19.86 -47.55
N ASP A 96 15.00 -20.26 -48.03
CA ASP A 96 13.79 -20.36 -47.21
C ASP A 96 13.95 -21.35 -46.05
N ALA A 97 14.56 -22.52 -46.31
CA ALA A 97 14.85 -23.51 -45.29
C ALA A 97 15.85 -22.95 -44.25
N ALA A 98 16.91 -22.27 -44.71
CA ALA A 98 17.89 -21.63 -43.82
C ALA A 98 17.23 -20.54 -42.96
N ILE A 99 16.37 -19.69 -43.53
CA ILE A 99 15.63 -18.66 -42.80
C ILE A 99 14.74 -19.29 -41.74
N LYS A 100 14.01 -20.37 -42.05
CA LYS A 100 13.18 -21.10 -41.08
C LYS A 100 14.01 -21.65 -39.91
N ILE A 101 15.15 -22.27 -40.20
CA ILE A 101 16.05 -22.80 -39.17
C ILE A 101 16.60 -21.67 -38.29
N GLN A 102 17.06 -20.58 -38.90
CA GLN A 102 17.63 -19.44 -38.18
C GLN A 102 16.60 -18.73 -37.32
N THR A 103 15.39 -18.49 -37.85
CA THR A 103 14.30 -17.85 -37.11
C THR A 103 13.82 -18.74 -35.95
N SER A 104 13.64 -20.03 -36.19
CA SER A 104 13.31 -21.02 -35.15
C SER A 104 14.36 -21.03 -34.02
N TYR A 105 15.65 -21.04 -34.36
CA TYR A 105 16.72 -20.99 -33.37
C TYR A 105 16.76 -19.67 -32.59
N LYS A 106 16.57 -18.53 -33.27
CA LYS A 106 16.47 -17.21 -32.63
C LYS A 106 15.31 -17.17 -31.63
N GLN A 107 14.14 -17.70 -32.01
CA GLN A 107 12.98 -17.81 -31.14
C GLN A 107 13.28 -18.70 -29.92
N TYR A 108 13.78 -19.92 -30.13
CA TYR A 108 14.15 -20.83 -29.04
C TYR A 108 15.13 -20.18 -28.05
N LYS A 109 16.16 -19.49 -28.55
CA LYS A 109 17.14 -18.79 -27.70
C LYS A 109 16.49 -17.67 -26.89
N HIS A 110 15.56 -16.92 -27.49
CA HIS A 110 14.79 -15.87 -26.80
C HIS A 110 13.89 -16.47 -25.72
N GLU A 111 13.09 -17.48 -26.05
CA GLU A 111 12.17 -18.14 -25.12
C GLU A 111 12.90 -18.74 -23.92
N ARG A 112 14.06 -19.36 -24.14
CA ARG A 112 14.90 -19.86 -23.03
C ARG A 112 15.35 -18.76 -22.08
N LYS A 113 15.79 -17.61 -22.61
CA LYS A 113 16.17 -16.45 -21.78
C LYS A 113 14.98 -15.92 -20.99
N VAL A 114 13.82 -15.73 -21.65
CA VAL A 114 12.59 -15.24 -21.00
C VAL A 114 12.15 -16.20 -19.90
N LYS A 115 12.15 -17.52 -20.15
CA LYS A 115 11.81 -18.53 -19.16
C LYS A 115 12.74 -18.47 -17.95
N GLN A 116 14.05 -18.29 -18.17
CA GLN A 116 15.02 -18.15 -17.08
C GLN A 116 14.80 -16.87 -16.27
N ILE A 117 14.49 -15.74 -16.91
CA ILE A 117 14.19 -14.47 -16.24
C ILE A 117 12.92 -14.62 -15.40
N LYS A 118 11.83 -15.16 -15.97
CA LYS A 118 10.57 -15.39 -15.26
C LYS A 118 10.74 -16.31 -14.06
N ALA A 119 11.53 -17.38 -14.19
CA ALA A 119 11.85 -18.27 -13.07
C ALA A 119 12.59 -17.53 -11.95
N LYS A 120 13.61 -16.73 -12.28
CA LYS A 120 14.33 -15.91 -11.29
C LYS A 120 13.42 -14.89 -10.61
N GLN A 121 12.57 -14.21 -11.37
CA GLN A 121 11.59 -13.26 -10.85
C GLN A 121 10.58 -13.92 -9.91
N SER A 122 10.07 -15.10 -10.26
CA SER A 122 9.13 -15.85 -9.42
C SER A 122 9.75 -16.24 -8.07
N VAL A 123 10.99 -16.74 -8.07
CA VAL A 123 11.73 -17.06 -6.84
C VAL A 123 11.95 -15.81 -5.99
N ALA A 124 12.39 -14.70 -6.60
CA ALA A 124 12.59 -13.43 -5.91
C ALA A 124 11.28 -12.89 -5.32
N ALA A 125 10.19 -12.89 -6.09
CA ALA A 125 8.87 -12.45 -5.65
C ALA A 125 8.39 -13.30 -4.46
N THR A 126 8.55 -14.62 -4.51
CA THR A 126 8.19 -15.52 -3.40
C THR A 126 8.97 -15.19 -2.13
N LYS A 127 10.28 -14.90 -2.23
CA LYS A 127 11.11 -14.47 -1.09
C LYS A 127 10.64 -13.15 -0.49
N ILE A 128 10.30 -12.17 -1.32
CA ILE A 128 9.79 -10.87 -0.87
C ILE A 128 8.43 -11.05 -0.18
N GLN A 129 7.52 -11.79 -0.81
CA GLN A 129 6.18 -12.04 -0.30
C GLN A 129 6.22 -12.77 1.05
N SER A 130 7.04 -13.81 1.19
CA SER A 130 7.18 -14.56 2.44
C SER A 130 7.78 -13.70 3.56
N ARG A 131 8.82 -12.91 3.26
CA ARG A 131 9.39 -11.94 4.20
C ARG A 131 8.36 -10.92 4.67
N TYR A 132 7.59 -10.36 3.75
CA TYR A 132 6.57 -9.37 4.07
C TYR A 132 5.44 -9.95 4.94
N ARG A 133 4.92 -11.13 4.59
CA ARG A 133 3.91 -11.85 5.40
C ARG A 133 4.43 -12.08 6.83
N GLY A 134 5.69 -12.49 6.97
CA GLY A 134 6.34 -12.65 8.28
C GLY A 134 6.50 -11.32 9.04
N TYR A 135 6.94 -10.26 8.36
CA TYR A 135 7.04 -8.91 8.95
C TYR A 135 5.69 -8.41 9.48
N LYS A 136 4.63 -8.51 8.66
CA LYS A 136 3.27 -8.09 9.04
C LYS A 136 2.82 -8.79 10.33
N THR A 137 3.00 -10.10 10.40
CA THR A 137 2.65 -10.91 11.58
C THR A 137 3.41 -10.45 12.83
N ARG A 138 4.73 -10.30 12.73
CA ARG A 138 5.58 -9.84 13.85
C ARG A 138 5.23 -8.43 14.32
N LYS A 139 4.93 -7.52 13.39
CA LYS A 139 4.50 -6.15 13.72
C LYS A 139 3.21 -6.16 14.53
N HIS A 140 2.19 -6.88 14.08
CA HIS A 140 0.91 -6.96 14.79
C HIS A 140 1.05 -7.65 16.16
N TYR A 141 1.86 -8.72 16.26
CA TYR A 141 2.11 -9.38 17.52
C TYR A 141 2.76 -8.43 18.54
N LYS A 142 3.77 -7.66 18.13
CA LYS A 142 4.45 -6.69 19.00
C LYS A 142 3.48 -5.62 19.52
N ILE A 143 2.64 -5.06 18.64
CA ILE A 143 1.60 -4.09 19.02
C ILE A 143 0.67 -4.70 20.06
N ARG A 144 0.12 -5.89 19.80
CA ARG A 144 -0.79 -6.58 20.73
C ARG A 144 -0.14 -6.86 22.08
N LEU A 145 1.14 -7.22 22.09
CA LEU A 145 1.88 -7.47 23.32
C LEU A 145 2.02 -6.18 24.14
N THR A 146 2.39 -5.06 23.50
CA THR A 146 2.46 -3.75 24.15
C THR A 146 1.10 -3.30 24.66
N ASP A 147 0.03 -3.47 23.88
CA ASP A 147 -1.34 -3.12 24.30
C ASP A 147 -1.76 -3.95 25.51
N LYS A 148 -1.49 -5.25 25.51
CA LYS A 148 -1.76 -6.13 26.66
C LYS A 148 -1.01 -5.65 27.91
N GLN A 149 0.28 -5.36 27.80
CA GLN A 149 1.08 -4.83 28.92
C GLN A 149 0.51 -3.52 29.46
N ASN A 150 0.10 -2.61 28.57
CA ASN A 150 -0.51 -1.33 28.96
C ASN A 150 -1.84 -1.54 29.69
N LEU A 151 -2.68 -2.47 29.21
CA LEU A 151 -3.93 -2.85 29.85
C LEU A 151 -3.70 -3.45 31.24
N ASP A 152 -2.73 -4.35 31.38
CA ASP A 152 -2.39 -4.98 32.67
C ASP A 152 -1.89 -3.94 33.70
N VAL A 153 -1.05 -3.00 33.26
CA VAL A 153 -0.58 -1.88 34.10
C VAL A 153 -1.75 -0.97 34.51
N ALA A 154 -2.64 -0.64 33.58
CA ALA A 154 -3.82 0.17 33.86
C ALA A 154 -4.76 -0.53 34.84
N ALA A 155 -5.05 -1.81 34.63
CA ALA A 155 -5.86 -2.63 35.52
C ALA A 155 -5.26 -2.68 36.93
N THR A 156 -3.94 -2.89 37.04
CA THR A 156 -3.23 -2.91 38.33
C THR A 156 -3.36 -1.58 39.07
N LYS A 157 -3.25 -0.45 38.35
CA LYS A 157 -3.45 0.91 38.92
C LYS A 157 -4.88 1.12 39.41
N ILE A 158 -5.88 0.69 38.65
CA ILE A 158 -7.29 0.81 39.04
C ILE A 158 -7.56 -0.05 40.28
N GLN A 159 -7.10 -1.30 40.27
CA GLN A 159 -7.28 -2.25 41.37
C GLN A 159 -6.61 -1.75 42.66
N SER A 160 -5.37 -1.26 42.59
CA SER A 160 -4.66 -0.75 43.77
C SER A 160 -5.33 0.50 44.34
N ARG A 161 -5.78 1.43 43.47
CA ARG A 161 -6.55 2.62 43.89
C ARG A 161 -7.85 2.23 44.58
N TYR A 162 -8.61 1.29 44.01
CA TYR A 162 -9.86 0.83 44.61
C TYR A 162 -9.64 0.14 45.96
N ARG A 163 -8.65 -0.76 46.06
CA ARG A 163 -8.29 -1.42 47.32
C ARG A 163 -7.94 -0.38 48.40
N GLY A 164 -7.16 0.64 48.05
CA GLY A 164 -6.83 1.75 48.95
C GLY A 164 -8.05 2.58 49.36
N TYR A 165 -8.94 2.89 48.41
CA TYR A 165 -10.20 3.60 48.69
C TYR A 165 -11.08 2.80 49.64
N ALA A 166 -11.29 1.50 49.38
CA ALA A 166 -12.11 0.63 50.19
C ALA A 166 -11.57 0.50 51.63
N ALA A 167 -10.25 0.39 51.79
CA ALA A 167 -9.60 0.39 53.10
C ALA A 167 -9.86 1.70 53.88
N ARG A 168 -9.64 2.86 53.23
CA ARG A 168 -9.89 4.18 53.83
C ARG A 168 -11.36 4.39 54.20
N LYS A 169 -12.30 3.97 53.34
CA LYS A 169 -13.73 4.06 53.61
C LYS A 169 -14.09 3.32 54.90
N LYS A 170 -13.63 2.07 55.06
CA LYS A 170 -13.87 1.27 56.27
C LYS A 170 -13.31 1.93 57.54
N VAL A 171 -12.09 2.48 57.47
CA VAL A 171 -11.48 3.18 58.62
C VAL A 171 -12.23 4.46 58.95
N ASN A 172 -12.54 5.29 57.95
CA ASN A 172 -13.27 6.55 58.18
C ASN A 172 -14.63 6.30 58.81
N THR A 173 -15.39 5.31 58.32
CA THR A 173 -16.68 4.95 58.93
C THR A 173 -16.51 4.55 60.40
N LYS A 174 -15.51 3.70 60.73
CA LYS A 174 -15.25 3.33 62.13
C LYS A 174 -14.84 4.53 63.00
N VAL A 175 -14.01 5.42 62.47
CA VAL A 175 -13.59 6.65 63.17
C VAL A 175 -14.79 7.56 63.42
N GLU A 176 -15.69 7.69 62.45
CA GLU A 176 -16.91 8.50 62.57
C GLU A 176 -17.85 7.94 63.66
N TYR A 177 -18.11 6.63 63.68
CA TYR A 177 -18.86 5.98 64.76
C TYR A 177 -18.18 6.16 66.12
N GLY A 178 -16.86 5.94 66.20
CA GLY A 178 -16.11 6.08 67.45
C GLY A 178 -16.13 7.52 68.00
N LYS A 179 -16.18 8.54 67.13
CA LYS A 179 -16.32 9.95 67.57
C LYS A 179 -17.65 10.19 68.28
N VAL A 180 -18.74 9.65 67.75
CA VAL A 180 -20.08 9.78 68.35
C VAL A 180 -20.12 9.10 69.73
N GLU A 181 -19.52 7.92 69.87
CA GLU A 181 -19.44 7.21 71.14
C GLU A 181 -18.63 8.00 72.19
N VAL A 182 -17.47 8.54 71.81
CA VAL A 182 -16.63 9.35 72.70
C VAL A 182 -17.33 10.64 73.10
N GLU A 183 -18.02 11.31 72.17
CA GLU A 183 -18.78 12.52 72.45
C GLU A 183 -19.94 12.24 73.41
N ALA A 184 -20.72 11.18 73.17
CA ALA A 184 -21.80 10.76 74.07
C ALA A 184 -21.26 10.41 75.48
N ALA A 185 -20.15 9.68 75.56
CA ALA A 185 -19.51 9.35 76.83
C ALA A 185 -19.05 10.62 77.58
N SER A 186 -18.47 11.58 76.87
CA SER A 186 -18.04 12.87 77.44
C SER A 186 -19.21 13.68 78.04
N VAL A 187 -20.36 13.71 77.34
CA VAL A 187 -21.57 14.37 77.82
C VAL A 187 -22.12 13.68 79.08
N ILE A 188 -22.18 12.35 79.11
CA ILE A 188 -22.65 11.60 80.28
C ILE A 188 -21.74 11.83 81.48
N GLN A 189 -20.42 11.72 81.28
CA GLN A 189 -19.43 11.90 82.34
C GLN A 189 -19.46 13.32 82.92
N SER A 190 -19.56 14.35 82.08
CA SER A 190 -19.64 15.74 82.53
C SER A 190 -20.92 16.01 83.35
N ARG A 191 -22.07 15.49 82.90
CA ARG A 191 -23.34 15.57 83.65
C ARG A 191 -23.25 14.88 85.01
N TYR A 192 -22.68 13.68 85.06
CA TYR A 192 -22.48 12.94 86.30
C TYR A 192 -21.56 13.69 87.28
N ARG A 193 -20.42 14.21 86.80
CA ARG A 193 -19.49 15.03 87.62
C ARG A 193 -20.19 16.25 88.22
N LYS A 194 -21.06 16.92 87.45
CA LYS A 194 -21.88 18.05 87.93
C LYS A 194 -22.88 17.63 89.00
N HIS A 195 -23.63 16.54 88.77
CA HIS A 195 -24.60 16.01 89.74
C HIS A 195 -23.91 15.64 91.06
N ARG A 196 -22.80 14.89 90.97
CA ARG A 196 -21.99 14.50 92.14
C ARG A 196 -21.54 15.73 92.94
N LYS A 197 -21.04 16.78 92.27
CA LYS A 197 -20.65 18.01 92.96
C LYS A 197 -21.82 18.66 93.69
N GLN A 198 -23.02 18.66 93.11
CA GLN A 198 -24.23 19.19 93.75
C GLN A 198 -24.71 18.34 94.93
N THR A 199 -24.60 17.01 94.84
CA THR A 199 -24.91 16.14 95.97
C THR A 199 -23.91 16.37 97.10
N ASP A 200 -22.62 16.46 96.78
CA ASP A 200 -21.56 16.71 97.77
C ASP A 200 -21.73 18.07 98.46
N THR A 201 -22.18 19.11 97.76
CA THR A 201 -22.47 20.42 98.40
C THR A 201 -23.68 20.35 99.31
N LYS A 202 -24.75 19.65 98.91
CA LYS A 202 -25.94 19.45 99.74
C LYS A 202 -25.65 18.62 100.99
N THR A 203 -24.89 17.52 100.86
CA THR A 203 -24.49 16.69 102.00
C THR A 203 -23.61 17.48 102.96
N ASN A 204 -22.63 18.23 102.46
CA ASN A 204 -21.79 19.10 103.29
C ASN A 204 -22.60 20.17 104.02
N ALA A 205 -23.58 20.80 103.37
CA ALA A 205 -24.48 21.75 104.01
C ALA A 205 -25.33 21.09 105.11
N ALA A 206 -25.89 19.92 104.84
CA ALA A 206 -26.65 19.15 105.83
C ALA A 206 -25.79 18.77 107.04
N ILE A 207 -24.56 18.26 106.81
CA ILE A 207 -23.61 17.94 107.88
C ILE A 207 -23.31 19.18 108.74
N LYS A 208 -23.11 20.35 108.11
CA LYS A 208 -22.90 21.61 108.84
C LYS A 208 -24.12 22.01 109.68
N ILE A 209 -25.34 21.92 109.13
CA ILE A 209 -26.57 22.22 109.88
C ILE A 209 -26.70 21.26 111.07
N GLN A 210 -26.49 19.96 110.84
CA GLN A 210 -26.56 18.93 111.87
C GLN A 210 -25.52 19.15 112.98
N SER A 211 -24.29 19.51 112.65
CA SER A 211 -23.24 19.75 113.64
C SER A 211 -23.52 20.98 114.50
N VAL A 212 -24.00 22.07 113.89
CA VAL A 212 -24.44 23.28 114.60
C VAL A 212 -25.60 22.97 115.54
N TYR A 213 -26.62 22.25 115.06
CA TYR A 213 -27.77 21.85 115.88
C TYR A 213 -27.36 20.94 117.04
N ARG A 214 -26.53 19.92 116.80
CA ARG A 214 -25.99 19.04 117.88
C ARG A 214 -25.27 19.85 118.95
N GLY A 215 -24.44 20.82 118.55
CA GLY A 215 -23.76 21.71 119.48
C GLY A 215 -24.70 22.64 120.25
N TYR A 216 -25.72 23.19 119.58
CA TYR A 216 -26.78 23.99 120.23
C TYR A 216 -27.54 23.17 121.26
N LYS A 217 -27.98 21.95 120.92
CA LYS A 217 -28.72 21.05 121.80
C LYS A 217 -27.95 20.76 123.10
N VAL A 218 -26.66 20.41 123.01
CA VAL A 218 -25.81 20.19 124.19
C VAL A 218 -25.72 21.44 125.07
N ARG A 219 -25.55 22.63 124.48
CA ARG A 219 -25.49 23.89 125.25
C ARG A 219 -26.84 24.23 125.89
N ASN A 220 -27.95 23.99 125.17
CA ASN A 220 -29.29 24.23 125.68
C ASN A 220 -29.62 23.27 126.82
N ASP A 221 -29.36 21.97 126.67
CA ASP A 221 -29.53 20.97 127.73
C ASP A 221 -28.71 21.34 128.99
N ARG A 222 -27.48 21.86 128.81
CA ARG A 222 -26.65 22.35 129.92
C ARG A 222 -27.25 23.60 130.59
N LYS A 223 -27.83 24.51 129.82
CA LYS A 223 -28.51 25.72 130.32
C LYS A 223 -29.79 25.37 131.08
N GLU A 224 -30.64 24.50 130.53
CA GLU A 224 -31.86 23.99 131.15
C GLU A 224 -31.54 23.31 132.49
N ARG A 225 -30.54 22.39 132.53
CA ARG A 225 -30.08 21.80 133.79
C ARG A 225 -29.59 22.85 134.78
N TRP A 226 -28.78 23.81 134.34
CA TRP A 226 -28.28 24.87 135.22
C TRP A 226 -29.42 25.73 135.79
N LEU A 227 -30.44 26.06 134.98
CA LEU A 227 -31.63 26.78 135.45
C LEU A 227 -32.40 25.96 136.49
N LEU A 228 -32.62 24.67 136.24
CA LEU A 228 -33.27 23.77 137.21
C LEU A 228 -32.52 23.70 138.54
N TYR A 229 -31.19 23.60 138.53
CA TYR A 229 -30.39 23.62 139.77
C TYR A 229 -30.44 24.98 140.47
N LYS A 230 -30.40 26.09 139.73
CA LYS A 230 -30.40 27.44 140.32
C LYS A 230 -31.70 27.79 141.04
N PHE A 231 -32.85 27.29 140.57
CA PHE A 231 -34.16 27.51 141.20
C PHE A 231 -34.55 26.40 142.20
N ALA A 232 -33.73 25.36 142.37
CA ALA A 232 -33.95 24.32 143.37
C ALA A 232 -33.34 24.66 144.75
N ASP A 233 -32.44 25.64 144.82
CA ASP A 233 -31.80 26.15 146.05
C ASP A 233 -32.39 27.52 146.51
N SER A 234 -33.64 27.82 146.18
CA SER A 234 -34.40 29.01 146.63
C SER A 234 -35.71 28.59 147.28
#